data_AF-A0A970AUU6-F1
#
_entry.id   AF-A0A970AUU6-F1
#
_cell.length_a   1.000
_cell.length_b   1.000
_cell.length_c   1.000
_cell.angle_alpha   90.00
_cell.angle_beta   90.00
_cell.angle_gamma   90.00
#
_symmetry.space_group_name_H-M   'P 1'
#
loop_
_entity.id
_entity.type
_entity.pdbx_description
1 polymer ?
#
loop_
_entity_poly.entity_id
_entity_poly.type
_entity_poly.pdbx_seq_one_letter_code
_entity_poly.pdbx_strand_id
1 'polypeptide(L)'
;MKIGEYAQLLTVVPKLAVKQVDLFKEINFTGPKENLRISFRYNKDLEQNVTYLIDNTTGKVVKKSPSDAQVDHMIRIKRMMGLYIDKQA
;
A
#
# COMPACT_ATOMS: atom_id res chain seq x y z
N MET A 1 11.13 -26.29 -39.98
CA MET A 1 10.94 -26.09 -38.52
C MET A 1 9.67 -25.26 -38.35
N LYS A 2 8.58 -25.85 -37.84
CA LYS A 2 7.24 -25.26 -37.91
C LYS A 2 7.09 -24.16 -36.85
N ILE A 3 6.87 -22.93 -37.30
CA ILE A 3 6.68 -21.71 -36.48
C ILE A 3 5.34 -21.73 -35.71
N GLY A 4 4.48 -22.74 -35.95
CA GLY A 4 3.12 -22.82 -35.40
C GLY A 4 2.97 -23.53 -34.05
N GLU A 5 4.02 -24.11 -33.47
CA GLU A 5 3.88 -24.99 -32.29
C GLU A 5 3.89 -24.24 -30.95
N TYR A 6 4.41 -23.00 -30.93
CA TYR A 6 4.54 -22.21 -29.69
C TYR A 6 3.44 -21.15 -29.50
N ALA A 7 2.56 -20.96 -30.49
CA ALA A 7 1.49 -19.96 -30.42
C ALA A 7 0.46 -20.28 -29.33
N GLN A 8 0.34 -21.55 -28.94
CA GLN A 8 -0.61 -22.02 -27.92
C GLN A 8 -0.13 -21.75 -26.48
N LEU A 9 1.16 -21.46 -26.27
CA LEU A 9 1.72 -21.13 -24.96
C LEU A 9 1.50 -19.66 -24.57
N LEU A 10 1.15 -18.80 -25.54
CA LEU A 10 0.98 -17.35 -25.31
C LEU A 10 -0.46 -16.95 -24.98
N THR A 11 -1.44 -17.84 -25.17
CA THR A 11 -2.87 -17.47 -25.08
C THR A 11 -3.58 -17.96 -23.82
N VAL A 12 -3.01 -18.89 -23.04
CA VAL A 12 -3.70 -19.47 -21.87
C VAL A 12 -2.77 -19.65 -20.67
N VAL A 13 -2.03 -18.61 -20.29
CA VAL A 13 -1.51 -18.54 -18.93
C VAL A 13 -2.51 -17.71 -18.13
N PRO A 14 -3.37 -18.32 -17.28
CA PRO A 14 -4.19 -17.52 -16.38
C PRO A 14 -3.22 -16.67 -15.57
N LYS A 15 -3.46 -15.35 -15.56
CA LYS A 15 -2.69 -14.41 -14.75
C LYS A 15 -2.88 -14.83 -13.29
N LEU A 16 -2.03 -15.72 -12.81
CA LEU A 16 -1.91 -16.08 -11.41
C LEU A 16 -1.45 -14.80 -10.73
N ALA A 17 -2.42 -14.05 -10.22
CA ALA A 17 -2.16 -13.03 -9.25
C ALA A 17 -1.38 -13.75 -8.14
N VAL A 18 -0.09 -13.40 -8.01
CA VAL A 18 0.73 -13.88 -6.91
C VAL A 18 -0.09 -13.59 -5.66
N LYS A 19 -0.54 -14.65 -4.97
CA LYS A 19 -1.24 -14.51 -3.70
C LYS A 19 -0.21 -13.91 -2.76
N GLN A 20 -0.21 -12.58 -2.66
CA GLN A 20 0.66 -11.85 -1.76
C GLN A 20 0.19 -12.22 -0.36
N VAL A 21 0.87 -13.21 0.23
CA VAL A 21 0.68 -13.57 1.63
C VAL A 21 1.46 -12.54 2.44
N ASP A 22 0.88 -11.35 2.54
CA ASP A 22 1.30 -10.35 3.50
C ASP A 22 0.99 -10.92 4.89
N LEU A 23 1.98 -11.57 5.51
CA LEU A 23 1.92 -12.03 6.88
C LEU A 23 2.04 -10.83 7.83
N PHE A 24 1.19 -9.82 7.65
CA PHE A 24 1.06 -8.72 8.59
C PHE A 24 0.37 -9.27 9.83
N LYS A 25 1.08 -9.23 10.97
CA LYS A 25 0.52 -9.51 12.29
C LYS A 25 -0.71 -8.62 12.45
N GLU A 26 -1.90 -9.21 12.33
CA GLU A 26 -3.19 -8.52 12.36
C GLU A 26 -3.39 -7.89 13.74
N ILE A 27 -3.04 -6.62 13.87
CA ILE A 27 -3.42 -5.82 15.03
C ILE A 27 -4.83 -5.30 14.74
N ASN A 28 -5.81 -5.99 15.32
CA ASN A 28 -7.16 -5.52 15.66
C ASN A 28 -8.12 -5.18 14.50
N PHE A 29 -8.40 -6.10 13.59
CA PHE A 29 -9.61 -5.99 12.75
C PHE A 29 -10.51 -7.23 12.93
N THR A 30 -11.68 -7.02 13.53
CA THR A 30 -12.71 -8.04 13.83
C THR A 30 -13.84 -8.07 12.82
N GLY A 31 -13.75 -7.33 11.70
CA GLY A 31 -14.74 -7.38 10.62
C GLY A 31 -14.51 -8.57 9.68
N PRO A 32 -15.49 -8.89 8.81
CA PRO A 32 -15.29 -9.91 7.77
C PRO A 32 -14.06 -9.54 6.93
N LYS A 33 -13.13 -10.48 6.79
CA LYS A 33 -11.91 -10.32 5.96
C LYS A 33 -12.21 -10.27 4.46
N GLU A 34 -13.44 -10.61 4.10
CA GLU A 34 -13.95 -10.56 2.75
C GLU A 34 -14.23 -9.10 2.35
N ASN A 35 -14.00 -8.76 1.08
CA ASN A 35 -14.26 -7.43 0.50
C ASN A 35 -13.34 -6.29 0.96
N LEU A 36 -12.12 -6.55 1.43
CA LEU A 36 -11.14 -5.50 1.69
C LEU A 36 -10.22 -5.25 0.48
N ARG A 37 -9.92 -3.98 0.19
CA ARG A 37 -8.92 -3.55 -0.80
C ARG A 37 -7.84 -2.70 -0.14
N ILE A 38 -6.60 -3.00 -0.50
CA ILE A 38 -5.45 -2.17 -0.14
C ILE A 38 -5.24 -1.11 -1.22
N SER A 39 -5.12 0.15 -0.82
CA SER A 39 -4.86 1.29 -1.69
C SER A 39 -3.66 2.08 -1.17
N PHE A 40 -2.64 2.23 -2.00
CA PHE A 40 -1.50 3.09 -1.70
C PHE A 40 -1.78 4.49 -2.25
N ARG A 41 -1.57 5.52 -1.42
CA ARG A 41 -1.68 6.91 -1.84
C ARG A 41 -0.42 7.66 -1.44
N TYR A 42 0.15 8.39 -2.38
CA TYR A 42 1.34 9.19 -2.14
C TYR A 42 1.01 10.39 -1.25
N ASN A 43 1.73 10.56 -0.16
CA ASN A 43 1.68 11.73 0.71
C ASN A 43 2.86 12.65 0.34
N LYS A 44 2.54 13.85 -0.16
CA LYS A 44 3.55 14.82 -0.62
C LYS A 44 4.40 15.38 0.52
N ASP A 45 3.82 15.59 1.71
CA ASP A 45 4.56 16.14 2.85
C ASP A 45 5.61 15.14 3.36
N LEU A 46 5.26 13.85 3.40
CA LEU A 46 6.17 12.78 3.76
C LEU A 46 7.08 12.36 2.60
N GLU A 47 6.69 12.65 1.36
CA GLU A 47 7.30 12.13 0.12
C GLU A 47 7.28 10.59 0.05
N GLN A 48 6.26 9.98 0.66
CA GLN A 48 6.14 8.52 0.81
C GLN A 48 4.71 8.04 0.60
N ASN A 49 4.57 6.76 0.28
CA ASN A 49 3.26 6.13 0.16
C ASN A 49 2.67 5.80 1.54
N VAL A 50 1.38 6.10 1.69
CA VAL A 50 0.57 5.71 2.85
C VAL A 50 -0.48 4.71 2.40
N THR A 51 -0.65 3.66 3.19
CA THR A 51 -1.55 2.54 2.88
C THR A 51 -2.92 2.77 3.51
N TYR A 52 -3.95 2.57 2.71
CA TYR A 52 -5.36 2.65 3.10
C TYR A 52 -6.00 1.28 2.87
N LEU A 53 -6.55 0.71 3.94
CA LEU A 53 -7.41 -0.47 3.87
C LEU A 53 -8.84 0.02 3.73
N ILE A 54 -9.50 -0.34 2.64
CA ILE A 54 -10.85 0.13 2.27
C ILE A 54 -11.78 -1.09 2.22
N ASP A 55 -12.94 -0.99 2.85
CA ASP A 55 -14.02 -1.95 2.66
C ASP A 55 -14.73 -1.65 1.33
N ASN A 56 -14.74 -2.60 0.40
CA ASN A 56 -15.34 -2.47 -0.92
C ASN A 56 -16.87 -2.38 -0.87
N THR A 57 -17.49 -2.92 0.19
CA THR A 57 -18.95 -2.89 0.37
C THR A 57 -19.43 -1.49 0.70
N THR A 58 -18.70 -0.80 1.57
CA THR A 58 -19.07 0.54 2.07
C THR A 58 -18.26 1.68 1.42
N GLY A 59 -17.15 1.36 0.77
CA GLY A 59 -16.17 2.33 0.27
C GLY A 59 -15.38 3.05 1.37
N LYS A 60 -15.56 2.69 2.64
CA LYS A 60 -14.96 3.41 3.78
C LYS A 60 -13.56 2.91 4.09
N VAL A 61 -12.71 3.83 4.54
CA VAL A 61 -11.38 3.48 5.05
C VAL A 61 -11.54 2.83 6.42
N VAL A 62 -11.14 1.58 6.51
CA VAL A 62 -11.17 0.77 7.72
C VAL A 62 -9.91 0.99 8.55
N LYS A 63 -8.76 1.11 7.88
CA LYS A 63 -7.46 1.28 8.53
C LYS A 63 -6.51 2.08 7.65
N LYS A 64 -5.64 2.86 8.29
CA LYS A 64 -4.56 3.61 7.64
C LYS A 64 -3.22 3.19 8.26
N SER A 65 -2.20 3.00 7.43
CA SER A 65 -0.84 2.69 7.86
C SER A 65 0.16 3.49 7.02
N PRO A 66 0.88 4.46 7.62
CA PRO A 66 0.80 4.91 9.02
C PRO A 66 -0.55 5.56 9.36
N SER A 67 -0.96 5.54 10.63
CA SER A 67 -2.18 6.21 11.10
C SER A 67 -2.08 7.73 10.92
N ASP A 68 -3.20 8.47 10.99
CA ASP A 68 -3.18 9.93 10.85
C ASP A 68 -2.24 10.60 11.87
N ALA A 69 -2.33 10.20 13.14
CA ALA A 69 -1.42 10.71 14.18
C ALA A 69 0.06 10.36 13.93
N GLN A 70 0.34 9.19 13.35
CA GLN A 70 1.70 8.81 12.97
C GLN A 70 2.21 9.62 11.79
N VAL A 71 1.36 9.88 10.79
CA VAL A 71 1.69 10.76 9.66
C VAL A 71 2.04 12.16 10.17
N ASP A 72 1.22 12.73 11.06
CA ASP A 72 1.45 14.06 11.63
C ASP A 72 2.77 14.11 12.43
N HIS A 73 3.02 13.07 13.23
CA HIS A 73 4.28 12.95 13.97
C HIS A 73 5.49 12.88 13.03
N MET A 74 5.42 12.07 11.98
CA MET A 74 6.50 11.95 10.99
C MET A 74 6.75 13.28 10.25
N ILE A 75 5.70 14.00 9.85
CA ILE A 75 5.82 15.32 9.22
C ILE A 75 6.51 16.30 10.18
N ARG A 76 6.15 16.28 11.46
CA ARG A 76 6.76 17.15 12.48
C ARG A 76 8.26 16.87 12.63
N ILE A 77 8.64 15.60 12.71
CA ILE A 77 10.05 15.20 12.82
C ILE A 77 10.83 15.60 11.57
N LYS A 78 10.27 15.40 10.36
CA LYS A 78 10.87 15.84 9.09
C LYS A 78 11.15 17.35 9.07
N ARG A 79 10.17 18.15 9.51
CA ARG A 79 10.32 19.62 9.61
C ARG A 79 11.39 20.03 10.62
N MET A 80 11.43 19.39 11.79
CA MET A 80 12.45 19.69 12.80
C MET A 80 13.87 19.38 12.31
N MET A 81 14.06 18.25 11.60
CA MET A 81 15.34 17.93 10.98
C MET A 81 15.74 18.97 9.92
N GLY A 82 14.79 19.41 9.09
CA GLY A 82 15.02 20.49 8.12
C GLY A 82 15.47 21.80 8.76
N LEU A 83 14.79 22.24 9.82
CA LEU A 83 15.17 23.44 10.58
C LEU A 83 16.54 23.32 11.25
N TYR A 84 16.89 22.12 11.71
CA TYR A 84 18.21 21.88 12.30
C TYR A 84 19.32 21.99 11.26
N ILE A 85 19.12 21.43 10.06
CA ILE A 85 20.08 21.52 8.95
C ILE A 85 20.22 22.98 8.49
N ASP A 86 19.12 23.72 8.34
CA ASP A 86 19.12 25.12 7.93
C ASP A 86 19.91 26.02 8.90
N LYS A 87 19.80 25.76 10.21
CA LYS A 87 20.60 26.46 11.23
C LYS A 87 22.11 26.20 11.16
N GLN A 88 22.55 25.15 10.47
CA GLN A 88 23.97 24.80 10.33
C GLN A 88 24.58 25.29 9.02
N ALA A 89 23.77 25.79 8.07
CA ALA A 89 24.22 26.38 6.81
C ALA A 89 24.64 27.84 6.99
#